data_AF-A0AAU6S5E3-F1
#
_entry.id   AF-A0AAU6S5E3-F1
#
_cell.length_a   1.000
_cell.length_b   1.000
_cell.length_c   1.000
_cell.angle_alpha   90.00
_cell.angle_beta   90.00
_cell.angle_gamma   90.00
#
_symmetry.space_group_name_H-M   'P 1'
#
loop_
_entity.id
_entity.type
_entity.pdbx_description
1 polymer ?
#
loop_
_entity_poly.entity_id
_entity_poly.type
_entity_poly.pdbx_seq_one_letter_code
_entity_poly.pdbx_strand_id
1 'polypeptide(L)'
;PISHYYLIVVPEDKETAHRNPDEFLTDAIIDNQKKNPDDPNPPYIAAKFPQRNIPYTFHLGTGEEYDGFKNRKLEPFKKYKIFVRAVVDTPQQDLYTSSPFSKSLSLDMPGVPPGDPPLRPNPNVPTDNDVKVSSQHKEAGVFWVI
;
A
#
# COMPACT_ATOMS: atom_id res chain seq x y z
N PRO A 1 19.41 2.88 0.99
CA PRO A 1 18.52 3.91 1.58
C PRO A 1 17.21 3.94 0.78
N ILE A 2 16.05 4.21 1.41
CA ILE A 2 14.77 4.27 0.69
C ILE A 2 14.81 5.45 -0.28
N SER A 3 14.48 5.18 -1.54
CA SER A 3 14.41 6.16 -2.61
C SER A 3 13.04 6.85 -2.61
N HIS A 4 11.98 6.06 -2.72
CA HIS A 4 10.62 6.54 -2.86
C HIS A 4 9.60 5.53 -2.34
N TYR A 5 8.36 6.01 -2.19
CA TYR A 5 7.20 5.25 -1.82
C TYR A 5 6.17 5.28 -2.96
N TYR A 6 5.60 4.12 -3.26
CA TYR A 6 4.41 4.01 -4.10
C TYR A 6 3.17 3.87 -3.23
N LEU A 7 2.11 4.58 -3.59
CA LEU A 7 0.77 4.34 -3.06
C LEU A 7 -0.02 3.54 -4.08
N ILE A 8 -0.27 2.27 -3.77
CA ILE A 8 -0.98 1.34 -4.64
C ILE A 8 -2.42 1.20 -4.15
N VAL A 9 -3.36 1.28 -5.10
CA VAL A 9 -4.78 1.05 -4.87
C VAL A 9 -5.17 -0.25 -5.55
N VAL A 10 -5.81 -1.13 -4.78
CA VAL A 10 -6.25 -2.45 -5.21
C VAL A 10 -7.77 -2.52 -5.04
N PRO A 11 -8.54 -2.66 -6.11
CA PRO A 11 -9.97 -2.97 -5.98
C PRO A 11 -10.14 -4.33 -5.29
N GLU A 12 -11.08 -4.42 -4.36
CA GLU A 12 -11.40 -5.62 -3.61
C GLU A 12 -12.40 -6.47 -4.40
N ASP A 13 -11.86 -7.49 -5.07
CA ASP A 13 -12.58 -8.50 -5.83
C ASP A 13 -12.32 -9.88 -5.22
N LYS A 14 -13.07 -10.90 -5.66
CA LYS A 14 -12.89 -12.29 -5.17
C LYS A 14 -11.46 -12.80 -5.36
N GLU A 15 -10.75 -12.31 -6.38
CA GLU A 15 -9.38 -12.71 -6.71
C GLU A 15 -8.30 -11.91 -5.96
N THR A 16 -8.59 -10.66 -5.59
CA THR A 16 -7.62 -9.78 -4.91
C THR A 16 -7.82 -9.78 -3.40
N ALA A 17 -9.01 -10.15 -2.90
CA ALA A 17 -9.34 -10.17 -1.48
C ALA A 17 -8.43 -11.08 -0.65
N HIS A 18 -7.96 -12.19 -1.24
CA HIS A 18 -7.09 -13.18 -0.61
C HIS A 18 -5.60 -13.00 -0.94
N ARG A 19 -5.23 -12.04 -1.79
CA ARG A 19 -3.84 -11.79 -2.16
C ARG A 19 -3.15 -10.91 -1.13
N ASN A 20 -1.84 -11.06 -1.05
CA ASN A 20 -0.93 -10.27 -0.23
C ASN A 20 -0.35 -9.10 -1.04
N PRO A 21 0.03 -7.98 -0.38
CA PRO A 21 0.54 -6.81 -1.07
C PRO A 21 1.85 -7.10 -1.82
N ASP A 22 2.66 -8.05 -1.33
CA ASP A 22 3.92 -8.46 -1.97
C ASP A 22 3.73 -9.26 -3.25
N GLU A 23 2.55 -9.86 -3.48
CA GLU A 23 2.24 -10.57 -4.73
C GLU A 23 1.99 -9.62 -5.91
N PHE A 24 1.74 -8.34 -5.63
CA PHE A 24 1.53 -7.33 -6.67
C PHE A 24 2.86 -6.76 -7.13
N LEU A 25 3.35 -7.15 -8.31
CA LEU A 25 4.60 -6.61 -8.85
C LEU A 25 4.42 -5.17 -9.35
N THR A 26 5.34 -4.27 -8.97
CA THR A 26 5.28 -2.85 -9.36
C THR A 26 5.30 -2.69 -10.88
N ASP A 27 6.17 -3.42 -11.57
CA ASP A 27 6.30 -3.33 -13.03
C ASP A 27 5.05 -3.80 -13.76
N ALA A 28 4.42 -4.86 -13.26
CA ALA A 28 3.17 -5.37 -13.83
C ALA A 28 2.03 -4.35 -13.68
N ILE A 29 1.98 -3.65 -12.54
CA ILE A 29 1.01 -2.57 -12.31
C ILE A 29 1.28 -1.40 -13.26
N ILE A 30 2.53 -0.95 -13.38
CA ILE A 30 2.92 0.15 -14.27
C ILE A 30 2.61 -0.18 -15.73
N ASP A 31 2.94 -1.39 -16.18
CA ASP A 31 2.68 -1.85 -17.54
C ASP A 31 1.18 -1.93 -17.83
N ASN A 32 0.40 -2.46 -16.89
CA ASN A 32 -1.05 -2.50 -17.02
C ASN A 32 -1.67 -1.10 -17.04
N GLN A 33 -1.19 -0.19 -16.19
CA GLN A 33 -1.65 1.20 -16.15
C GLN A 33 -1.31 1.97 -17.43
N LYS A 34 -0.19 1.66 -18.09
CA LYS A 34 0.16 2.20 -19.42
C LYS A 34 -0.71 1.62 -20.54
N LYS A 35 -1.01 0.32 -20.49
CA LYS A 35 -1.85 -0.35 -21.49
C LYS A 35 -3.32 0.06 -21.38
N ASN A 36 -3.83 0.16 -20.16
CA ASN A 36 -5.23 0.42 -19.85
C ASN A 36 -5.33 1.55 -18.81
N PRO A 37 -5.12 2.82 -19.23
CA PRO A 37 -5.09 3.96 -18.31
C PRO A 37 -6.45 4.27 -17.67
N ASP A 38 -7.55 3.86 -18.29
CA ASP A 38 -8.92 4.13 -17.86
C ASP A 38 -9.65 2.91 -17.26
N ASP A 39 -9.01 1.73 -17.19
CA ASP A 39 -9.67 0.55 -16.62
C ASP A 39 -9.66 0.63 -15.08
N PRO A 40 -10.82 0.59 -14.41
CA PRO A 40 -10.89 0.70 -12.95
C PRO A 40 -10.72 -0.63 -12.20
N ASN A 41 -10.65 -1.76 -12.92
CA ASN A 41 -10.59 -3.11 -12.33
C ASN A 41 -9.18 -3.58 -11.95
N PRO A 42 -8.07 -3.21 -12.62
CA PRO A 42 -6.76 -3.61 -12.19
C PRO A 42 -6.24 -2.73 -11.04
N PRO A 43 -5.35 -3.29 -10.20
CA PRO A 43 -4.53 -2.50 -9.29
C PRO A 43 -3.77 -1.40 -10.04
N TYR A 44 -3.65 -0.23 -9.44
CA TYR A 44 -2.95 0.90 -10.04
C TYR A 44 -2.17 1.71 -9.00
N ILE A 45 -1.16 2.45 -9.45
CA ILE A 45 -0.44 3.39 -8.60
C ILE A 45 -1.17 4.72 -8.65
N ALA A 46 -1.61 5.21 -7.49
CA ALA A 46 -2.32 6.49 -7.37
C ALA A 46 -1.35 7.67 -7.25
N ALA A 47 -0.19 7.44 -6.63
CA ALA A 47 0.84 8.46 -6.44
C ALA A 47 2.20 7.81 -6.15
N LYS A 48 3.27 8.54 -6.47
CA LYS A 48 4.63 8.26 -6.02
C LYS A 48 5.13 9.43 -5.18
N PHE A 49 5.75 9.13 -4.04
CA PHE A 49 6.29 10.11 -3.11
C PHE A 49 7.77 9.87 -2.87
N PRO A 50 8.63 10.89 -2.92
CA PRO A 50 10.00 10.73 -2.47
C PRO A 50 10.03 10.51 -0.94
N GLN A 51 11.06 9.86 -0.43
CA GLN A 51 11.16 9.48 0.98
C GLN A 51 10.85 10.63 1.97
N ARG A 52 11.21 11.86 1.63
CA ARG A 52 11.07 13.05 2.48
C ARG A 52 9.72 13.78 2.39
N ASN A 53 8.93 13.54 1.34
CA ASN A 53 7.65 14.26 1.10
C ASN A 53 6.42 13.33 1.11
N ILE A 54 6.47 12.19 1.79
CA ILE A 54 5.24 11.40 1.96
C ILE A 54 4.27 12.14 2.87
N PRO A 55 3.07 12.51 2.39
CA PRO A 55 2.11 13.25 3.19
C PRO A 55 1.49 12.34 4.26
N TYR A 56 1.04 12.93 5.37
CA TYR A 56 0.34 12.20 6.43
C TYR A 56 -1.07 11.78 6.00
N THR A 57 -1.72 12.62 5.21
CA THR A 57 -3.05 12.39 4.64
C THR A 57 -2.98 12.47 3.12
N PHE A 58 -3.62 11.51 2.45
CA PHE A 58 -3.76 11.52 1.00
C PHE A 58 -5.21 11.29 0.63
N HIS A 59 -5.76 12.18 -0.21
CA HIS A 59 -7.12 12.05 -0.71
C HIS A 59 -7.11 11.13 -1.92
N LEU A 60 -7.70 9.94 -1.79
CA LEU A 60 -7.88 9.02 -2.91
C LEU A 60 -9.09 9.42 -3.75
N GLY A 61 -9.03 9.17 -5.05
CA GLY A 61 -10.16 9.44 -5.94
C GLY A 61 -10.25 10.86 -6.50
N THR A 62 -9.22 11.70 -6.37
CA THR A 62 -9.29 13.11 -6.79
C THR A 62 -9.25 13.30 -8.31
N GLY A 63 -8.73 12.33 -9.07
CA GLY A 63 -8.54 12.41 -10.53
C GLY A 63 -7.25 13.11 -10.95
N GLU A 64 -6.43 13.56 -10.01
CA GLU A 64 -5.21 14.32 -10.25
C GLU A 64 -3.99 13.43 -10.51
N GLU A 65 -2.92 14.02 -11.05
CA GLU A 65 -1.66 13.32 -11.32
C GLU A 65 -0.60 13.67 -10.26
N TYR A 66 0.10 12.66 -9.76
CA TYR A 66 1.11 12.72 -8.72
C TYR A 66 2.37 11.97 -9.17
N ASP A 67 3.42 12.71 -9.53
CA ASP A 67 4.72 12.17 -9.97
C ASP A 67 4.61 11.16 -11.13
N GLY A 68 3.76 11.49 -12.12
CA GLY A 68 3.50 10.67 -13.31
C GLY A 68 2.46 9.56 -13.12
N PHE A 69 1.79 9.49 -11.96
CA PHE A 69 0.73 8.54 -11.67
C PHE A 69 -0.61 9.22 -11.43
N LYS A 70 -1.68 8.70 -12.03
CA LYS A 70 -3.02 9.30 -11.90
C LYS A 70 -3.79 8.67 -10.74
N ASN A 71 -4.23 9.49 -9.80
CA ASN A 71 -5.17 9.14 -8.75
C ASN A 71 -6.58 8.97 -9.33
N ARG A 72 -6.90 7.79 -9.84
CA ARG A 72 -8.17 7.52 -10.53
C ARG A 72 -9.35 7.74 -9.60
N LYS A 73 -10.46 8.27 -10.14
CA LYS A 73 -11.73 8.38 -9.41
C LYS A 73 -12.18 6.98 -8.99
N LEU A 74 -12.49 6.83 -7.71
CA LEU A 74 -13.04 5.58 -7.19
C LEU A 74 -14.48 5.41 -7.70
N GLU A 75 -14.93 4.17 -7.84
CA GLU A 75 -16.31 3.87 -8.26
C GLU A 75 -17.23 3.71 -7.04
N PRO A 76 -18.48 4.23 -7.12
CA PRO A 76 -19.47 3.99 -6.09
C PRO A 76 -19.77 2.49 -6.00
N PHE A 77 -20.09 2.01 -4.80
CA PHE A 77 -20.38 0.59 -4.52
C PHE A 77 -19.22 -0.39 -4.70
N LYS A 78 -18.01 0.07 -5.05
CA LYS A 78 -16.79 -0.74 -5.00
C LYS A 78 -16.02 -0.52 -3.70
N LYS A 79 -15.32 -1.58 -3.28
CA LYS A 79 -14.37 -1.56 -2.17
C LYS A 79 -12.96 -1.55 -2.73
N TYR A 80 -12.08 -0.82 -2.08
CA TYR A 80 -10.68 -0.69 -2.43
C TYR A 80 -9.84 -0.89 -1.17
N LYS A 81 -8.71 -1.57 -1.31
CA LYS A 81 -7.66 -1.60 -0.30
C LYS A 81 -6.46 -0.82 -0.82
N ILE A 82 -5.72 -0.20 0.07
CA ILE A 82 -4.46 0.45 -0.29
C ILE A 82 -3.31 -0.18 0.46
N PHE A 83 -2.13 -0.10 -0.13
CA PHE A 83 -0.88 -0.36 0.56
C PHE A 83 0.19 0.59 0.04
N VAL A 84 1.20 0.81 0.87
CA VAL A 84 2.36 1.63 0.54
C VAL A 84 3.55 0.70 0.33
N ARG A 85 4.27 0.88 -0.77
CA ARG A 85 5.52 0.14 -1.02
C ARG A 85 6.70 1.07 -0.98
N ALA A 86 7.70 0.74 -0.17
CA ALA A 86 8.98 1.44 -0.15
C ALA A 86 9.94 0.75 -1.12
N VAL A 87 10.60 1.53 -1.97
CA VAL A 87 11.65 1.05 -2.89
C VAL A 87 12.99 1.64 -2.49
N VAL A 88 14.02 0.80 -2.49
CA VAL A 88 15.39 1.17 -2.14
C VAL A 88 16.20 1.39 -3.41
N ASP A 89 16.97 2.48 -3.45
CA ASP A 89 17.97 2.69 -4.49
C ASP A 89 19.18 1.79 -4.18
N THR A 90 19.23 0.62 -4.79
CA THR A 90 20.38 -0.27 -4.73
C THR A 90 20.83 -0.65 -6.14
N PRO A 91 22.12 -0.50 -6.48
CA PRO A 91 22.63 -0.65 -7.84
C PRO A 91 22.58 -2.08 -8.40
N GLN A 92 22.31 -3.08 -7.55
CA GLN A 92 22.29 -4.49 -7.92
C GLN A 92 20.89 -5.08 -7.98
N GLN A 93 19.89 -4.48 -7.32
CA GLN A 93 18.53 -4.99 -7.31
C GLN A 93 17.54 -3.95 -6.74
N ASP A 94 16.35 -3.86 -7.32
CA ASP A 94 15.25 -3.08 -6.74
C ASP A 94 14.69 -3.82 -5.52
N LEU A 95 15.26 -3.54 -4.34
CA LEU A 95 14.72 -4.05 -3.09
C LEU A 95 13.47 -3.25 -2.73
N TYR A 96 12.39 -3.95 -2.41
CA TYR A 96 11.15 -3.35 -1.98
C TYR A 96 10.61 -4.01 -0.72
N THR A 97 9.87 -3.24 0.06
CA THR A 97 9.05 -3.75 1.17
C THR A 97 7.67 -3.12 1.08
N SER A 98 6.65 -3.94 1.24
CA SER A 98 5.26 -3.48 1.18
C SER A 98 4.67 -3.40 2.59
N SER A 99 3.89 -2.35 2.84
CA SER A 99 3.05 -2.27 4.03
C SER A 99 1.93 -3.30 3.93
N PRO A 100 1.34 -3.74 5.07
CA PRO A 100 0.07 -4.46 5.03
C PRO A 100 -1.01 -3.62 4.36
N PHE A 101 -2.07 -4.28 3.89
CA PHE A 101 -3.25 -3.60 3.37
C PHE A 101 -3.93 -2.75 4.44
N SER A 102 -4.49 -1.63 4.01
CA SER A 102 -5.43 -0.85 4.80
C SER A 102 -6.73 -1.62 5.06
N LYS A 103 -7.57 -1.03 5.91
CA LYS A 103 -9.00 -1.35 5.93
C LYS A 103 -9.62 -1.09 4.54
N SER A 104 -10.68 -1.82 4.21
CA SER A 104 -11.43 -1.61 2.98
C SER A 104 -12.08 -0.23 2.98
N LEU A 105 -11.89 0.48 1.87
CA LEU A 105 -12.35 1.84 1.62
C LEU A 105 -13.41 1.77 0.53
N SER A 106 -14.53 2.45 0.73
CA SER A 106 -15.57 2.62 -0.30
C SER A 106 -15.96 4.08 -0.36
N LEU A 107 -16.43 4.55 -1.52
CA LEU A 107 -17.04 5.88 -1.61
C LEU A 107 -18.32 6.01 -0.77
N ASP A 108 -18.96 4.90 -0.44
CA ASP A 108 -20.10 4.83 0.49
C ASP A 108 -19.67 4.79 1.97
N MET A 109 -18.35 4.78 2.24
CA MET A 109 -17.88 4.85 3.61
C MET A 109 -18.27 6.21 4.19
N PRO A 110 -18.98 6.27 5.33
CA PRO A 110 -19.35 7.53 5.94
C PRO A 110 -18.10 8.38 6.08
N GLY A 111 -18.18 9.65 5.66
CA GLY A 111 -17.10 10.61 5.82
C GLY A 111 -16.54 10.52 7.24
N VAL A 112 -15.22 10.69 7.37
CA VAL A 112 -14.51 10.67 8.65
C VAL A 112 -15.39 11.34 9.71
N PRO A 113 -15.72 10.66 10.82
CA PRO A 113 -16.58 11.25 11.84
C PRO A 113 -16.04 12.65 12.16
N PRO A 114 -16.90 13.68 12.25
CA PRO A 114 -16.45 15.05 12.51
C PRO A 114 -15.66 15.03 13.82
N GLY A 115 -14.35 15.13 13.68
CA GLY A 115 -13.36 14.97 14.72
C GLY A 115 -12.03 15.44 14.18
N ASP A 116 -11.17 15.93 15.06
CA ASP A 116 -9.88 16.46 14.66
C ASP A 116 -9.07 15.41 13.88
N PRO A 117 -8.37 15.79 12.79
CA PRO A 117 -7.48 14.89 12.09
C PRO A 117 -6.48 14.30 13.09
N PRO A 118 -6.10 13.02 12.94
CA PRO A 118 -5.23 12.38 13.91
C PRO A 118 -3.92 13.18 14.03
N LEU A 119 -3.60 13.58 15.26
CA LEU A 119 -2.42 14.36 15.54
C LEU A 119 -1.18 13.51 15.28
N ARG A 120 -0.14 14.12 14.70
CA ARG A 120 1.15 13.46 14.51
C ARG A 120 1.64 12.97 15.88
N PRO A 121 1.98 11.68 16.04
CA PRO A 121 2.59 11.22 17.28
C PRO A 121 3.86 12.03 17.53
N ASN A 122 4.02 12.52 18.76
CA ASN A 122 5.14 13.38 19.13
C ASN A 122 6.45 12.58 19.01
N PRO A 123 7.39 12.97 18.13
CA PRO A 123 8.62 12.22 17.90
C PRO A 123 9.55 12.17 19.14
N ASN A 124 9.32 13.03 20.13
CA ASN A 124 10.10 13.06 21.38
C ASN A 124 9.52 12.17 22.49
N VAL A 125 8.37 11.52 22.24
CA VAL A 125 7.80 10.56 23.16
C VAL A 125 8.15 9.17 22.63
N PRO A 126 8.95 8.36 23.35
CA PRO A 126 9.17 6.98 22.96
C PRO A 126 7.81 6.29 22.96
N THR A 127 7.28 6.02 21.78
CA THR A 127 6.12 5.18 21.64
C THR A 127 6.61 3.75 21.76
N ASP A 128 6.11 3.05 22.77
CA ASP A 128 6.23 1.61 22.96
C ASP A 128 5.47 0.93 21.81
N ASN A 129 6.01 1.04 20.59
CA ASN A 129 5.65 0.24 19.44
C ASN A 129 6.62 -0.94 19.41
N ASP A 130 6.77 -1.64 20.54
CA ASP A 130 7.28 -3.00 20.53
C ASP A 130 6.28 -3.83 19.73
N VAL A 131 6.56 -3.96 18.43
CA VAL A 131 6.04 -5.04 17.62
C VAL A 131 6.55 -6.31 18.29
N LYS A 132 5.76 -6.86 19.22
CA LYS A 132 5.97 -8.21 19.73
C LYS A 132 5.76 -9.13 18.53
N VAL A 133 6.84 -9.35 17.78
CA VAL A 133 6.99 -10.48 16.90
C VAL A 133 6.87 -11.69 17.82
N SER A 134 5.67 -12.24 17.92
CA SER A 134 5.51 -13.61 18.39
C SER A 134 6.22 -14.46 17.35
N SER A 135 7.53 -14.64 17.54
CA SER A 135 8.30 -15.67 16.89
C SER A 135 7.68 -16.99 17.34
N GLN A 136 6.64 -17.42 16.64
CA GLN A 136 6.18 -18.78 16.68
C GLN A 136 7.26 -19.58 15.96
N HIS A 137 8.37 -19.83 16.68
CA HIS A 137 9.37 -20.78 16.30
C HIS A 137 8.70 -22.14 16.43
N LYS A 138 7.95 -22.53 15.40
CA LYS A 138 7.47 -23.90 15.27
C LYS A 138 8.72 -24.68 14.90
N GLU A 139 9.34 -25.27 15.90
CA GLU A 139 10.48 -26.17 15.78
C GLU A 139 10.19 -27.13 14.61
N ALA A 140 10.92 -26.96 13.50
CA ALA A 140 10.94 -27.93 12.43
C ALA A 140 11.68 -29.16 12.96
N GLY A 141 10.94 -30.12 13.48
CA GLY A 141 11.47 -31.40 13.93
C GLY A 141 12.16 -32.12 12.76
N VAL A 142 13.47 -32.34 12.89
CA VAL A 142 14.25 -33.17 11.97
C VAL A 142 13.93 -34.63 12.29
N PHE A 143 13.25 -35.33 11.39
CA PHE A 143 13.08 -36.78 11.46
C PHE A 143 14.17 -37.46 10.64
N TRP A 144 14.96 -38.34 11.27
CA TRP A 144 15.85 -39.26 10.57
C TRP A 144 15.14 -40.59 10.35
N VAL A 145 15.13 -41.08 9.11
CA VAL A 145 14.71 -42.45 8.78
C VAL A 145 15.99 -43.30 8.76
N ILE A 146 15.97 -44.40 9.53
CA ILE A 146 16.98 -45.47 9.51
C ILE A 146 16.73 -46.39 8.33
#